data_AF-A0A2X2C1C4-F1
#
_entry.id   AF-A0A2X2C1C4-F1
#
_cell.length_a   1.000
_cell.length_b   1.000
_cell.length_c   1.000
_cell.angle_alpha   90.00
_cell.angle_beta   90.00
_cell.angle_gamma   90.00
#
_symmetry.space_group_name_H-M   'P 1'
#
loop_
_entity.id
_entity.type
_entity.pdbx_description
1 polymer ?
#
loop_
_entity_poly.entity_id
_entity_poly.type
_entity_poly.pdbx_seq_one_letter_code
_entity_poly.pdbx_strand_id
1 'polypeptide(L)'
;MQKKIQDLVDSGQLGIFANGYWGHSAMKLPPEVNLIAVAHYLQALECQRDANRIVAVLGGKTPHIQNLAVGGVANPINLDAPNVLNLERLMYVKHFIDNLGDFIEQVYKVDTAIFAAYYPEWLKIGKGANYYLSVPELPINGNNTEFLLSGGYMEGVDFSTYRPIKDWKDQNLKDGIEESGKHAWYEDDEPLKPWEGLTRPK
;
A
#
# COMPACT_ATOMS: atom_id res chain seq x y z
N MET A 1 -6.61 26.22 -7.76
CA MET A 1 -7.16 24.91 -8.13
C MET A 1 -8.44 25.03 -8.93
N GLN A 2 -9.48 25.68 -8.40
CA GLN A 2 -10.80 25.84 -9.04
C GLN A 2 -10.76 26.24 -10.51
N LYS A 3 -9.94 27.25 -10.89
CA LYS A 3 -9.77 27.66 -12.29
C LYS A 3 -9.34 26.50 -13.21
N LYS A 4 -8.41 25.65 -12.78
CA LYS A 4 -7.97 24.48 -13.58
C LYS A 4 -9.11 23.48 -13.81
N ILE A 5 -9.98 23.30 -12.82
CA ILE A 5 -11.16 22.43 -12.93
C ILE A 5 -12.17 23.06 -13.89
N GLN A 6 -12.41 24.38 -13.76
CA GLN A 6 -13.34 25.10 -14.62
C GLN A 6 -12.87 25.05 -16.08
N ASP A 7 -11.60 25.36 -16.36
CA ASP A 7 -11.02 25.31 -17.70
C ASP A 7 -11.17 23.89 -18.32
N LEU A 8 -11.02 22.83 -17.51
CA LEU A 8 -11.24 21.44 -17.95
C LEU A 8 -12.71 21.18 -18.31
N VAL A 9 -13.65 21.62 -17.47
CA VAL A 9 -15.09 21.44 -17.72
C VAL A 9 -15.53 22.24 -18.94
N ASP A 10 -15.09 23.50 -19.05
CA ASP A 10 -15.42 24.41 -20.16
C ASP A 10 -14.87 23.91 -21.50
N SER A 11 -13.78 23.13 -21.49
CA SER A 11 -13.25 22.51 -22.71
C SER A 11 -14.20 21.47 -23.32
N GLY A 12 -15.15 20.93 -22.56
CA GLY A 12 -15.98 19.79 -22.96
C GLY A 12 -15.23 18.46 -23.03
N GLN A 13 -13.92 18.44 -22.76
CA GLN A 13 -13.05 17.27 -22.85
C GLN A 13 -12.66 16.76 -21.46
N LEU A 14 -13.63 16.26 -20.69
CA LEU A 14 -13.43 15.85 -19.29
C LEU A 14 -12.52 14.62 -19.12
N GLY A 15 -12.24 13.86 -20.19
CA GLY A 15 -11.31 12.72 -20.16
C GLY A 15 -11.69 11.69 -19.11
N ILE A 16 -10.76 11.37 -18.19
CA ILE A 16 -10.99 10.41 -17.09
C ILE A 16 -12.11 10.83 -16.12
N PHE A 17 -12.55 12.09 -16.16
CA PHE A 17 -13.63 12.62 -15.33
C PHE A 17 -14.98 12.66 -16.07
N ALA A 18 -15.02 12.30 -17.36
CA ALA A 18 -16.26 12.25 -18.12
C ALA A 18 -17.19 11.14 -17.59
N ASN A 19 -18.50 11.42 -17.52
CA ASN A 19 -19.52 10.46 -17.09
C ASN A 19 -19.27 9.79 -15.73
N GLY A 20 -18.57 10.48 -14.82
CA GLY A 20 -18.52 10.09 -13.41
C GLY A 20 -19.89 10.20 -12.73
N TYR A 21 -20.00 9.69 -11.50
CA TYR A 21 -21.22 9.73 -10.69
C TYR A 21 -21.53 11.12 -10.10
N TRP A 22 -21.26 12.19 -10.86
CA TRP A 22 -21.42 13.57 -10.42
C TRP A 22 -22.88 13.86 -10.06
N GLY A 23 -23.11 14.43 -8.87
CA GLY A 23 -24.46 14.72 -8.37
C GLY A 23 -25.22 13.50 -7.84
N HIS A 24 -24.59 12.32 -7.77
CA HIS A 24 -25.20 11.14 -7.16
C HIS A 24 -25.55 11.42 -5.68
N SER A 25 -26.70 10.94 -5.21
CA SER A 25 -27.24 11.23 -3.87
C SER A 25 -26.34 10.76 -2.71
N ALA A 26 -25.45 9.81 -2.97
CA ALA A 26 -24.44 9.36 -2.02
C ALA A 26 -23.21 10.28 -1.91
N MET A 27 -23.03 11.28 -2.78
CA MET A 27 -21.95 12.28 -2.65
C MET A 27 -22.37 13.36 -1.65
N LYS A 28 -21.85 13.28 -0.42
CA LYS A 28 -22.28 14.12 0.71
C LYS A 28 -21.34 15.28 1.06
N LEU A 29 -20.15 15.31 0.47
CA LEU A 29 -19.17 16.35 0.76
C LEU A 29 -19.66 17.71 0.24
N PRO A 30 -19.53 18.79 1.01
CA PRO A 30 -19.84 20.13 0.51
C PRO A 30 -18.82 20.55 -0.57
N PRO A 31 -19.18 21.51 -1.46
CA PRO A 31 -18.32 21.95 -2.56
C PRO A 31 -16.91 22.36 -2.13
N GLU A 32 -16.76 23.00 -0.97
CA GLU A 32 -15.48 23.45 -0.43
C GLU A 32 -14.56 22.27 -0.10
N VAL A 33 -15.11 21.23 0.51
CA VAL A 33 -14.35 20.01 0.86
C VAL A 33 -14.00 19.22 -0.40
N ASN A 34 -14.90 19.16 -1.40
CA ASN A 34 -14.57 18.58 -2.71
C ASN A 34 -13.41 19.32 -3.38
N LEU A 35 -13.40 20.66 -3.32
CA LEU A 35 -12.32 21.46 -3.92
C LEU A 35 -10.98 21.23 -3.23
N ILE A 36 -10.97 21.11 -1.90
CA ILE A 36 -9.79 20.74 -1.11
C ILE A 36 -9.31 19.34 -1.51
N ALA A 37 -10.22 18.36 -1.56
CA ALA A 37 -9.89 16.98 -1.94
C ALA A 37 -9.27 16.89 -3.34
N VAL A 38 -9.78 17.64 -4.32
CA VAL A 38 -9.17 17.69 -5.67
C VAL A 38 -7.79 18.36 -5.64
N ALA A 39 -7.59 19.38 -4.81
CA ALA A 39 -6.28 19.98 -4.62
C ALA A 39 -5.26 18.98 -4.07
N HIS A 40 -5.64 18.25 -3.02
CA HIS A 40 -4.81 17.23 -2.39
C HIS A 40 -4.59 16.01 -3.30
N TYR A 41 -5.57 15.60 -4.11
CA TYR A 41 -5.40 14.57 -5.14
C TYR A 41 -4.24 14.89 -6.09
N LEU A 42 -4.15 16.13 -6.57
CA LEU A 42 -3.07 16.53 -7.48
C LEU A 42 -1.73 16.68 -6.76
N GLN A 43 -1.71 17.11 -5.49
CA GLN A 43 -0.48 17.15 -4.68
C GLN A 43 0.04 15.75 -4.36
N ALA A 44 -0.85 14.78 -4.13
CA ALA A 44 -0.49 13.39 -3.87
C ALA A 44 0.31 12.77 -5.03
N LEU A 45 0.09 13.22 -6.28
CA LEU A 45 0.88 12.79 -7.44
C LEU A 45 2.36 13.17 -7.34
N GLU A 46 2.69 14.28 -6.69
CA GLU A 46 4.07 14.65 -6.40
C GLU A 46 4.63 13.81 -5.24
N CYS A 47 3.87 13.69 -4.15
CA CYS A 47 4.27 12.91 -2.98
C CYS A 47 4.61 11.45 -3.34
N GLN A 48 3.74 10.77 -4.11
CA GLN A 48 4.01 9.39 -4.52
C GLN A 48 5.22 9.27 -5.45
N ARG A 49 5.54 10.33 -6.22
CA ARG A 49 6.71 10.37 -7.08
C ARG A 49 7.98 10.46 -6.26
N ASP A 50 7.99 11.25 -5.19
CA ASP A 50 9.10 11.30 -4.23
C ASP A 50 9.32 9.95 -3.54
N ALA A 51 8.25 9.26 -3.14
CA ALA A 51 8.34 7.91 -2.59
C ALA A 51 9.00 6.94 -3.59
N ASN A 52 8.60 7.00 -4.86
CA ASN A 52 9.18 6.19 -5.90
C ASN A 52 10.63 6.57 -6.26
N ARG A 53 11.06 7.82 -6.03
CA ARG A 53 12.47 8.22 -6.19
C ARG A 53 13.37 7.49 -5.18
N ILE A 54 12.92 7.30 -3.94
CA ILE A 54 13.64 6.48 -2.95
C ILE A 54 13.81 5.05 -3.45
N VAL A 55 12.71 4.44 -3.89
CA VAL A 55 12.70 3.07 -4.43
C VAL A 55 13.62 2.97 -5.65
N ALA A 56 13.63 3.95 -6.54
CA ALA A 56 14.49 3.96 -7.72
C ALA A 56 15.98 4.09 -7.39
N VAL A 57 16.35 4.93 -6.42
CA VAL A 57 17.77 5.11 -6.04
C VAL A 57 18.35 3.82 -5.43
N LEU A 58 17.58 3.13 -4.58
CA LEU A 58 18.03 1.89 -3.95
C LEU A 58 17.83 0.67 -4.87
N GLY A 59 16.72 0.61 -5.57
CA GLY A 59 16.31 -0.51 -6.42
C GLY A 59 16.80 -0.45 -7.86
N GLY A 60 17.45 0.64 -8.28
CA GLY A 60 17.87 0.92 -9.65
C GLY A 60 16.74 1.45 -10.55
N LYS A 61 15.50 1.00 -10.36
CA LYS A 61 14.29 1.47 -11.05
C LYS A 61 13.01 1.09 -10.31
N THR A 62 11.90 1.73 -10.66
CA THR A 62 10.54 1.35 -10.25
C THR A 62 9.55 1.73 -11.35
N PRO A 63 8.54 0.89 -11.70
CA PRO A 63 8.26 -0.45 -11.15
C PRO A 63 9.34 -1.50 -11.41
N HIS A 64 9.29 -2.60 -10.65
CA HIS A 64 10.23 -3.73 -10.69
C HIS A 64 11.68 -3.36 -10.36
N ILE A 65 12.00 -3.23 -9.07
CA ILE A 65 13.40 -3.08 -8.60
C ILE A 65 14.29 -4.21 -9.12
N GLN A 66 15.59 -3.93 -9.23
CA GLN A 66 16.58 -4.86 -9.79
C GLN A 66 17.87 -4.90 -8.95
N ASN A 67 17.72 -4.77 -7.63
CA ASN A 67 18.84 -4.82 -6.67
C ASN A 67 18.78 -6.04 -5.73
N LEU A 68 17.81 -6.94 -5.86
CA LEU A 68 17.69 -8.11 -4.99
C LEU A 68 18.54 -9.28 -5.51
N ALA A 69 19.08 -10.06 -4.58
CA ALA A 69 19.70 -11.35 -4.85
C ALA A 69 19.37 -12.34 -3.73
N VAL A 70 19.34 -13.64 -4.03
CA VAL A 70 19.28 -14.65 -2.96
C VAL A 70 20.53 -14.50 -2.10
N GLY A 71 20.34 -14.10 -0.83
CA GLY A 71 21.43 -13.78 0.11
C GLY A 71 21.60 -12.30 0.46
N GLY A 72 20.88 -11.37 -0.20
CA GLY A 72 20.90 -9.95 0.18
C GLY A 72 20.55 -9.00 -0.96
N VAL A 73 21.33 -7.91 -1.06
CA VAL A 73 21.15 -6.87 -2.09
C VAL A 73 22.43 -6.65 -2.89
N ALA A 74 22.28 -6.15 -4.11
CA ALA A 74 23.36 -5.86 -5.04
C ALA A 74 23.93 -4.44 -4.91
N ASN A 75 23.49 -3.65 -3.92
CA ASN A 75 23.96 -2.29 -3.70
C ASN A 75 25.40 -2.29 -3.15
N PRO A 76 26.40 -1.80 -3.90
CA PRO A 76 27.74 -1.64 -3.36
C PRO A 76 27.77 -0.44 -2.41
N ILE A 77 28.01 -0.67 -1.12
CA ILE A 77 28.11 0.39 -0.11
C ILE A 77 29.58 0.78 0.05
N ASN A 78 29.91 2.01 -0.30
CA ASN A 78 31.22 2.62 -0.05
C ASN A 78 31.07 4.14 -0.07
N LEU A 79 31.40 4.80 1.04
CA LEU A 79 31.14 6.23 1.23
C LEU A 79 32.08 7.14 0.43
N ASP A 80 33.25 6.63 0.03
CA ASP A 80 34.32 7.40 -0.59
C ASP A 80 34.42 7.17 -2.11
N ALA A 81 33.80 6.11 -2.62
CA ALA A 81 33.87 5.76 -4.04
C ALA A 81 32.79 6.47 -4.89
N PRO A 82 33.12 6.82 -6.15
CA PRO A 82 32.12 7.29 -7.12
C PRO A 82 31.27 6.12 -7.64
N ASN A 83 30.07 6.43 -8.14
CA ASN A 83 29.18 5.49 -8.84
C ASN A 83 28.72 4.27 -8.02
N VAL A 84 28.64 4.41 -6.69
CA VAL A 84 28.16 3.39 -5.75
C VAL A 84 27.16 4.02 -4.76
N LEU A 85 26.62 3.23 -3.83
CA LEU A 85 25.79 3.78 -2.75
C LEU A 85 26.69 4.47 -1.71
N ASN A 86 27.06 5.71 -2.02
CA ASN A 86 27.89 6.58 -1.19
C ASN A 86 27.04 7.57 -0.36
N LEU A 87 27.70 8.44 0.40
CA LEU A 87 27.02 9.39 1.29
C LEU A 87 26.05 10.32 0.55
N GLU A 88 26.43 10.80 -0.64
CA GLU A 88 25.60 11.71 -1.42
C GLU A 88 24.30 11.01 -1.87
N ARG A 89 24.38 9.76 -2.34
CA ARG A 89 23.18 8.96 -2.67
C ARG A 89 22.29 8.71 -1.44
N LEU A 90 22.89 8.44 -0.27
CA LEU A 90 22.14 8.24 0.98
C LEU A 90 21.45 9.53 1.45
N MET A 91 22.12 10.68 1.34
CA MET A 91 21.52 11.98 1.64
C MET A 91 20.38 12.31 0.67
N TYR A 92 20.51 11.92 -0.61
CA TYR A 92 19.44 12.08 -1.59
C TYR A 92 18.20 11.26 -1.24
N VAL A 93 18.38 10.00 -0.78
CA VAL A 93 17.29 9.18 -0.24
C VAL A 93 16.65 9.83 0.99
N LYS A 94 17.47 10.28 1.95
CA LYS A 94 16.98 10.91 3.19
C LYS A 94 16.14 12.15 2.92
N HIS A 95 16.55 12.98 1.96
CA HIS A 95 15.79 14.17 1.56
C HIS A 95 14.36 13.81 1.14
N PHE A 96 14.18 12.78 0.31
CA PHE A 96 12.84 12.36 -0.09
C PHE A 96 12.05 11.77 1.08
N ILE A 97 12.68 10.98 1.95
CA ILE A 97 12.00 10.45 3.15
C ILE A 97 11.41 11.59 3.99
N ASP A 98 12.18 12.66 4.20
CA ASP A 98 11.74 13.81 5.00
C ASP A 98 10.54 14.53 4.35
N ASN A 99 10.52 14.67 3.03
CA ASN A 99 9.41 15.31 2.31
C ASN A 99 8.10 14.50 2.38
N LEU A 100 8.17 13.18 2.54
CA LEU A 100 6.98 12.32 2.61
C LEU A 100 6.22 12.46 3.93
N GLY A 101 6.94 12.64 5.03
CA GLY A 101 6.37 12.68 6.38
C GLY A 101 5.30 13.76 6.51
N ASP A 102 5.60 14.97 6.04
CA ASP A 102 4.66 16.10 6.13
C ASP A 102 3.37 15.86 5.35
N PHE A 103 3.44 15.36 4.12
CA PHE A 103 2.24 15.10 3.33
C PHE A 103 1.38 13.99 3.96
N ILE A 104 1.99 12.90 4.43
CA ILE A 104 1.27 11.79 5.06
C ILE A 104 0.55 12.27 6.32
N GLU A 105 1.25 13.01 7.18
CA GLU A 105 0.73 13.41 8.49
C GLU A 105 -0.27 14.57 8.42
N GLN A 106 -0.04 15.53 7.52
CA GLN A 106 -0.80 16.80 7.49
C GLN A 106 -1.90 16.80 6.42
N VAL A 107 -1.79 15.96 5.39
CA VAL A 107 -2.77 15.88 4.29
C VAL A 107 -3.50 14.54 4.34
N TYR A 108 -2.80 13.43 4.08
CA TYR A 108 -3.47 12.13 3.89
C TYR A 108 -4.22 11.67 5.14
N LYS A 109 -3.56 11.72 6.31
CA LYS A 109 -4.18 11.37 7.59
C LYS A 109 -5.38 12.26 7.93
N VAL A 110 -5.27 13.56 7.65
CA VAL A 110 -6.33 14.55 7.93
C VAL A 110 -7.53 14.35 7.01
N ASP A 111 -7.31 14.20 5.70
CA ASP A 111 -8.37 13.94 4.72
C ASP A 111 -9.13 12.65 5.04
N THR A 112 -8.43 11.62 5.50
CA THR A 112 -9.05 10.35 5.94
C THR A 112 -10.07 10.58 7.06
N ALA A 113 -9.70 11.37 8.08
CA ALA A 113 -10.59 11.71 9.18
C ALA A 113 -11.77 12.58 8.73
N ILE A 114 -11.53 13.55 7.82
CA ILE A 114 -12.59 14.39 7.24
C ILE A 114 -13.60 13.52 6.50
N PHE A 115 -13.16 12.64 5.61
CA PHE A 115 -14.07 11.77 4.87
C PHE A 115 -14.85 10.84 5.81
N ALA A 116 -14.19 10.24 6.81
CA ALA A 116 -14.88 9.43 7.81
C ALA A 116 -15.98 10.21 8.56
N ALA A 117 -15.75 11.50 8.86
CA ALA A 117 -16.72 12.36 9.55
C ALA A 117 -17.95 12.68 8.69
N TYR A 118 -17.80 12.82 7.37
CA TYR A 118 -18.93 13.06 6.45
C TYR A 118 -19.68 11.79 6.03
N TYR A 119 -19.09 10.62 6.27
CA TYR A 119 -19.63 9.31 5.89
C TYR A 119 -19.74 8.33 7.07
N PRO A 120 -20.35 8.71 8.21
CA PRO A 120 -20.38 7.87 9.41
C PRO A 120 -21.14 6.56 9.20
N GLU A 121 -22.10 6.50 8.26
CA GLU A 121 -22.80 5.26 7.93
C GLU A 121 -21.88 4.20 7.32
N TRP A 122 -20.82 4.60 6.63
CA TRP A 122 -19.87 3.67 6.00
C TRP A 122 -19.03 2.93 7.02
N LEU A 123 -18.90 3.43 8.25
CA LEU A 123 -18.26 2.72 9.36
C LEU A 123 -19.06 1.49 9.82
N LYS A 124 -20.31 1.35 9.38
CA LYS A 124 -21.23 0.25 9.74
C LYS A 124 -21.49 -0.73 8.60
N ILE A 125 -20.95 -0.45 7.41
CA ILE A 125 -21.22 -1.20 6.19
C ILE A 125 -19.89 -1.72 5.65
N GLY A 126 -19.90 -2.89 5.02
CA GLY A 126 -18.71 -3.41 4.33
C GLY A 126 -17.76 -4.25 5.21
N LYS A 127 -18.22 -4.74 6.37
CA LYS A 127 -17.47 -5.79 7.09
C LYS A 127 -17.27 -7.00 6.17
N GLY A 128 -16.02 -7.23 5.74
CA GLY A 128 -15.68 -8.26 4.76
C GLY A 128 -15.29 -9.62 5.34
N ALA A 129 -14.79 -9.66 6.58
CA ALA A 129 -14.34 -10.89 7.22
C ALA A 129 -14.57 -10.86 8.75
N ASN A 130 -14.62 -12.06 9.35
CA ASN A 130 -14.56 -12.26 10.79
C ASN A 130 -13.17 -12.69 11.25
N TYR A 131 -12.21 -12.89 10.35
CA TYR A 131 -10.89 -13.39 10.67
C TYR A 131 -9.85 -12.49 10.01
N TYR A 132 -8.84 -12.11 10.77
CA TYR A 132 -7.77 -11.23 10.34
C TYR A 132 -6.44 -11.96 10.50
N LEU A 133 -5.59 -11.86 9.49
CA LEU A 133 -4.26 -12.46 9.46
C LEU A 133 -3.25 -11.42 8.98
N SER A 134 -2.15 -11.27 9.72
CA SER A 134 -0.97 -10.52 9.31
C SER A 134 0.29 -11.30 9.64
N VAL A 135 1.28 -11.23 8.76
CA VAL A 135 2.62 -11.80 8.99
C VAL A 135 3.53 -10.66 9.46
N PRO A 136 4.42 -10.88 10.44
CA PRO A 136 5.34 -9.84 10.90
C PRO A 136 6.25 -9.37 9.75
N GLU A 137 6.58 -8.07 9.75
CA GLU A 137 7.24 -7.41 8.62
C GLU A 137 8.28 -6.38 9.11
N LEU A 138 9.18 -5.98 8.21
CA LEU A 138 10.33 -5.10 8.48
C LEU A 138 11.30 -5.73 9.50
N PRO A 139 12.04 -6.79 9.10
CA PRO A 139 13.04 -7.40 9.97
C PRO A 139 14.15 -6.41 10.33
N ILE A 140 14.53 -6.38 11.60
CA ILE A 140 15.52 -5.41 12.14
C ILE A 140 16.83 -6.09 12.57
N ASN A 141 16.96 -7.40 12.40
CA ASN A 141 18.17 -8.15 12.70
C ASN A 141 18.54 -9.12 11.56
N GLY A 142 19.83 -9.47 11.45
CA GLY A 142 20.34 -10.28 10.33
C GLY A 142 19.84 -11.75 10.29
N ASN A 143 19.29 -12.24 11.40
CA ASN A 143 18.71 -13.58 11.49
C ASN A 143 17.20 -13.58 11.21
N ASN A 144 16.61 -12.40 11.01
CA ASN A 144 15.20 -12.17 10.77
C ASN A 144 14.28 -12.82 11.82
N THR A 145 14.61 -12.60 13.09
CA THR A 145 13.83 -13.07 14.25
C THR A 145 13.17 -11.93 15.00
N GLU A 146 13.48 -10.69 14.64
CA GLU A 146 12.94 -9.46 15.24
C GLU A 146 12.39 -8.58 14.12
N PHE A 147 11.19 -8.05 14.33
CA PHE A 147 10.42 -7.31 13.33
C PHE A 147 9.87 -6.02 13.93
N LEU A 148 9.88 -4.94 13.16
CA LEU A 148 9.30 -3.66 13.57
C LEU A 148 7.77 -3.71 13.55
N LEU A 149 7.18 -4.44 12.59
CA LEU A 149 5.73 -4.64 12.49
C LEU A 149 5.38 -6.04 12.98
N SER A 150 4.46 -6.11 13.94
CA SER A 150 3.97 -7.38 14.49
C SER A 150 2.97 -8.06 13.57
N GLY A 151 2.98 -9.38 13.56
CA GLY A 151 1.98 -10.21 12.88
C GLY A 151 1.16 -11.05 13.86
N GLY A 152 0.00 -11.51 13.41
CA GLY A 152 -0.83 -12.42 14.17
C GLY A 152 -2.10 -12.82 13.44
N TYR A 153 -2.88 -13.64 14.12
CA TYR A 153 -4.20 -14.06 13.72
C TYR A 153 -5.21 -13.63 14.79
N MET A 154 -6.38 -13.15 14.39
CA MET A 154 -7.44 -12.70 15.30
C MET A 154 -8.82 -12.98 14.71
N GLU A 155 -9.76 -13.39 15.57
CA GLU A 155 -11.17 -13.51 15.24
C GLU A 155 -11.93 -12.25 15.68
N GLY A 156 -12.54 -11.57 14.72
CA GLY A 156 -13.37 -10.39 14.91
C GLY A 156 -12.57 -9.21 15.46
N VAL A 157 -13.12 -8.59 16.49
CA VAL A 157 -12.48 -7.49 17.25
C VAL A 157 -12.17 -7.93 18.70
N ASP A 158 -12.15 -9.24 18.94
CA ASP A 158 -11.88 -9.81 20.25
C ASP A 158 -10.38 -10.11 20.38
N PHE A 159 -9.67 -9.20 21.04
CA PHE A 159 -8.24 -9.33 21.30
C PHE A 159 -7.88 -10.56 22.17
N SER A 160 -8.83 -11.19 22.85
CA SER A 160 -8.56 -12.45 23.56
C SER A 160 -8.28 -13.62 22.63
N THR A 161 -8.72 -13.53 21.37
CA THR A 161 -8.47 -14.54 20.32
C THR A 161 -7.13 -14.30 19.60
N TYR A 162 -6.44 -13.22 19.91
CA TYR A 162 -5.20 -12.85 19.24
C TYR A 162 -4.11 -13.90 19.48
N ARG A 163 -3.67 -14.54 18.39
CA ARG A 163 -2.53 -15.45 18.35
C ARG A 163 -1.36 -14.74 17.64
N PRO A 164 -0.27 -14.41 18.34
CA PRO A 164 0.88 -13.79 17.70
C PRO A 164 1.56 -14.75 16.71
N ILE A 165 2.01 -14.20 15.58
CA ILE A 165 2.90 -14.88 14.62
C ILE A 165 4.25 -14.18 14.74
N LYS A 166 5.26 -14.91 15.23
CA LYS A 166 6.57 -14.34 15.54
C LYS A 166 7.48 -14.23 14.33
N ASP A 167 7.38 -15.20 13.42
CA ASP A 167 8.17 -15.26 12.19
C ASP A 167 7.46 -16.15 11.15
N TRP A 168 8.04 -16.25 9.95
CA TRP A 168 7.53 -17.05 8.84
C TRP A 168 7.68 -18.57 9.01
N LYS A 169 8.33 -19.04 10.08
CA LYS A 169 8.48 -20.47 10.37
C LYS A 169 7.31 -21.00 11.19
N ASP A 170 6.37 -20.14 11.61
CA ASP A 170 5.16 -20.54 12.31
C ASP A 170 4.42 -21.66 11.56
N GLN A 171 4.31 -22.82 12.21
CA GLN A 171 3.80 -24.02 11.55
C GLN A 171 2.30 -23.92 11.26
N ASN A 172 1.51 -23.29 12.14
CA ASN A 172 0.09 -23.07 11.88
C ASN A 172 -0.14 -22.11 10.71
N LEU A 173 0.73 -21.13 10.50
CA LEU A 173 0.69 -20.27 9.31
C LEU A 173 0.96 -21.10 8.05
N LYS A 174 2.04 -21.88 8.04
CA LYS A 174 2.45 -22.68 6.87
C LYS A 174 1.46 -23.78 6.52
N ASP A 175 0.93 -24.46 7.52
CA ASP A 175 -0.02 -25.57 7.35
C ASP A 175 -1.47 -25.09 7.27
N GLY A 176 -1.76 -23.82 7.54
CA GLY A 176 -3.13 -23.30 7.53
C GLY A 176 -3.58 -22.72 6.20
N ILE A 177 -2.65 -22.42 5.27
CA ILE A 177 -2.95 -21.76 3.99
C ILE A 177 -3.24 -22.80 2.92
N GLU A 178 -4.39 -22.66 2.26
CA GLU A 178 -4.85 -23.46 1.12
C GLU A 178 -5.59 -22.58 0.11
N GLU A 179 -5.64 -23.01 -1.15
CA GLU A 179 -6.37 -22.35 -2.22
C GLU A 179 -7.22 -23.39 -2.99
N SER A 180 -8.44 -23.00 -3.40
CA SER A 180 -9.37 -23.87 -4.15
C SER A 180 -9.79 -23.18 -5.45
N GLY A 181 -9.76 -23.92 -6.56
CA GLY A 181 -10.19 -23.44 -7.88
C GLY A 181 -11.69 -23.59 -8.15
N LYS A 182 -12.49 -24.10 -7.19
CA LYS A 182 -13.91 -24.45 -7.37
C LYS A 182 -14.80 -23.38 -8.01
N HIS A 183 -14.48 -22.11 -7.75
CA HIS A 183 -15.20 -20.95 -8.30
C HIS A 183 -14.27 -20.02 -9.07
N ALA A 184 -13.21 -20.58 -9.66
CA ALA A 184 -12.24 -19.90 -10.50
C ALA A 184 -12.07 -20.66 -11.83
N TRP A 185 -11.35 -20.06 -12.78
CA TRP A 185 -11.08 -20.66 -14.10
C TRP A 185 -9.87 -21.58 -14.08
N TYR A 186 -9.92 -22.57 -13.20
CA TYR A 186 -8.89 -23.59 -13.07
C TYR A 186 -9.52 -24.99 -13.06
N GLU A 187 -8.73 -25.99 -13.44
CA GLU A 187 -9.20 -27.38 -13.47
C GLU A 187 -9.41 -27.98 -12.08
N ASP A 188 -8.62 -27.55 -11.08
CA ASP A 188 -8.55 -28.16 -9.75
C ASP A 188 -9.51 -27.48 -8.75
N ASP A 189 -10.56 -28.19 -8.36
CA ASP A 189 -11.58 -27.66 -7.44
C ASP A 189 -11.23 -27.82 -5.96
N GLU A 190 -10.41 -28.82 -5.60
CA GLU A 190 -10.09 -29.13 -4.21
C GLU A 190 -9.11 -28.12 -3.57
N PRO A 191 -9.21 -27.85 -2.25
CA PRO A 191 -8.21 -27.06 -1.54
C PRO A 191 -6.84 -27.73 -1.58
N LEU A 192 -5.82 -26.98 -2.05
CA LEU A 192 -4.44 -27.44 -2.12
C LEU A 192 -3.52 -26.53 -1.31
N LYS A 193 -2.49 -27.13 -0.71
CA LYS A 193 -1.36 -26.37 -0.17
C LYS A 193 -0.61 -25.69 -1.31
N PRO A 194 -0.11 -24.46 -1.15
CA PRO A 194 0.62 -23.77 -2.22
C PRO A 194 1.83 -24.54 -2.78
N TRP A 195 2.52 -25.33 -1.95
CA TRP A 195 3.67 -26.15 -2.36
C TRP A 195 3.29 -27.42 -3.13
N GLU A 196 2.01 -27.77 -3.13
CA GLU A 196 1.38 -28.83 -3.95
C GLU A 196 0.43 -28.23 -5.01
N GLY A 197 0.37 -26.89 -5.07
CA GLY A 197 -0.62 -26.14 -5.82
C GLY A 197 -0.47 -26.30 -7.34
N LEU A 198 -1.60 -26.19 -8.03
CA LEU A 198 -1.70 -26.36 -9.46
C LEU A 198 -2.41 -25.14 -10.06
N THR A 199 -1.97 -24.71 -11.25
CA THR A 199 -2.54 -23.54 -11.94
C THR A 199 -2.76 -23.90 -13.39
N ARG A 200 -3.77 -24.75 -13.64
CA ARG A 200 -4.15 -25.22 -14.98
C ARG A 200 -5.46 -24.55 -15.40
N PRO A 201 -5.47 -23.68 -16.43
CA PRO A 201 -6.64 -22.86 -16.76
C PRO A 201 -7.79 -23.69 -17.37
N LYS A 202 -9.04 -23.33 -17.07
CA LYS A 202 -10.27 -23.97 -17.59
C LYS A 202 -11.39 -22.97 -17.87
#